data_AF-A0A5K7ZZ31-F1
#
_entry.id   AF-A0A5K7ZZ31-F1
#
_cell.length_a   1.000
_cell.length_b   1.000
_cell.length_c   1.000
_cell.angle_alpha   90.00
_cell.angle_beta   90.00
_cell.angle_gamma   90.00
#
_symmetry.space_group_name_H-M   'P 1'
#
loop_
_entity.id
_entity.type
_entity.pdbx_description
1 polymer ?
#
loop_
_entity_poly.entity_id
_entity_poly.type
_entity_poly.pdbx_seq_one_letter_code
_entity_poly.pdbx_strand_id
1 'polypeptide(L)'
;MTSKKQLLFAYGLAIHLLLVGIICYAAFPAKAPEEPIRIMYQTNAGKVLFDHYTHTDATGYGASCFDCHHHPMDDDSALIACGECHQVPAEDGAKPDRCLDCHDESDIEDTEMISRADAFHQGCIECHEQFEKGPQSGSDNCSKCHVL
;
A
#
# COMPACT_ATOMS: atom_id res chain seq x y z
N MET A 1 -18.04 47.02 -26.53
CA MET A 1 -18.12 45.89 -27.49
C MET A 1 -16.70 45.59 -27.95
N THR A 2 -16.14 44.43 -27.58
CA THR A 2 -14.80 44.02 -28.00
C THR A 2 -14.77 43.72 -29.49
N SER A 3 -13.79 44.27 -30.21
CA SER A 3 -13.61 43.99 -31.64
C SER A 3 -13.28 42.51 -31.88
N LYS A 4 -13.77 41.91 -32.98
CA LYS A 4 -13.44 40.53 -33.38
C LYS A 4 -11.93 40.25 -33.34
N LYS A 5 -11.10 41.24 -33.68
CA LYS A 5 -9.63 41.13 -33.63
C LYS A 5 -9.10 41.00 -32.19
N GLN A 6 -9.67 41.74 -31.25
CA GLN A 6 -9.32 41.63 -29.84
C GLN A 6 -9.80 40.31 -29.23
N LEU A 7 -10.94 39.80 -29.69
CA LEU A 7 -11.44 38.49 -29.27
C LEU A 7 -10.54 37.35 -29.74
N LEU A 8 -10.09 37.39 -31.01
CA LEU A 8 -9.13 36.42 -31.56
C LEU A 8 -7.77 36.48 -30.85
N PHE A 9 -7.29 37.68 -30.52
CA PHE A 9 -6.07 37.84 -29.74
C PHE A 9 -6.20 37.26 -28.32
N ALA A 10 -7.32 37.52 -27.65
CA ALA A 10 -7.60 36.96 -26.33
C ALA A 10 -7.65 35.42 -26.35
N TYR A 11 -8.26 34.81 -27.36
CA TYR A 11 -8.25 33.36 -27.52
C TYR A 11 -6.86 32.80 -27.79
N GLY A 12 -6.06 33.46 -28.64
CA GLY A 12 -4.67 33.07 -28.89
C GLY A 12 -3.83 33.09 -27.62
N LEU A 13 -3.97 34.15 -26.81
CA LEU A 13 -3.30 34.26 -25.52
C LEU A 13 -3.77 33.18 -24.53
N ALA A 14 -5.08 32.94 -24.44
CA ALA A 14 -5.64 31.92 -23.56
C ALA A 14 -5.14 30.51 -23.92
N ILE A 15 -5.09 30.17 -25.22
CA ILE A 15 -4.54 28.90 -25.71
C ILE A 15 -3.05 28.81 -25.36
N HIS A 16 -2.29 29.88 -25.54
CA HIS A 16 -0.87 29.88 -25.20
C HIS A 16 -0.63 29.64 -23.70
N LEU A 17 -1.38 30.34 -22.83
CA LEU A 17 -1.29 30.15 -21.38
C LEU A 17 -1.72 28.74 -20.95
N LEU A 18 -2.75 28.18 -21.57
CA LEU A 18 -3.19 26.81 -21.33
C LEU A 18 -2.10 25.81 -21.72
N LEU A 19 -1.48 25.98 -22.90
CA LEU A 19 -0.39 25.11 -23.36
C LEU A 19 0.82 25.20 -22.43
N VAL A 20 1.21 26.40 -22.00
CA VAL A 20 2.29 26.58 -21.03
C VAL A 20 1.94 25.91 -19.70
N GLY A 21 0.70 26.08 -19.21
CA GLY A 21 0.23 25.44 -17.98
C GLY A 21 0.31 23.90 -18.05
N ILE A 22 -0.13 23.30 -19.17
CA ILE A 22 -0.05 21.85 -19.41
C ILE A 22 1.41 21.39 -19.42
N ILE A 23 2.30 22.12 -20.11
CA ILE A 23 3.72 21.78 -20.18
C ILE A 23 4.36 21.87 -18.79
N CYS A 24 4.11 22.93 -18.03
CA CYS A 24 4.63 23.08 -16.68
C CYS A 24 4.14 21.96 -15.74
N TYR A 25 2.87 21.57 -15.83
CA TYR A 25 2.31 20.47 -15.03
C TYR A 25 2.94 19.12 -15.40
N ALA A 26 3.11 18.83 -16.68
CA ALA A 26 3.62 17.55 -17.15
C ALA A 26 5.15 17.41 -17.07
N ALA A 27 5.89 18.51 -17.21
CA ALA A 27 7.36 18.50 -17.22
C ALA A 27 7.98 18.48 -15.81
N PHE A 28 7.24 18.94 -14.79
CA PHE A 28 7.72 19.02 -13.41
C PHE A 28 6.74 18.35 -12.43
N PRO A 29 6.44 17.04 -12.59
CA PRO A 29 5.66 16.34 -11.60
C PRO A 29 6.40 16.35 -10.26
N ALA A 30 5.64 16.51 -9.17
CA ALA A 30 6.20 16.28 -7.84
C ALA A 30 6.73 14.85 -7.78
N LYS A 31 7.93 14.67 -7.19
CA LYS A 31 8.45 13.33 -6.95
C LYS A 31 7.47 12.59 -6.05
N ALA A 32 7.13 11.35 -6.44
CA ALA A 32 6.44 10.47 -5.53
C ALA A 32 7.29 10.33 -4.26
N PRO A 33 6.66 10.34 -3.08
CA PRO A 33 7.37 10.01 -1.84
C PRO A 33 7.98 8.61 -1.97
N GLU A 34 9.13 8.41 -1.35
CA GLU A 34 9.80 7.10 -1.27
C GLU A 34 8.88 6.07 -0.59
N GLU A 35 8.16 6.52 0.45
CA GLU A 35 7.21 5.68 1.18
C GLU A 35 5.78 5.81 0.63
N PRO A 36 5.06 4.68 0.44
CA PRO A 36 3.71 4.69 -0.09
C PRO A 36 2.71 5.23 0.93
N ILE A 37 2.26 6.48 0.76
CA ILE A 37 1.28 7.10 1.67
C ILE A 37 -0.01 6.27 1.78
N ARG A 38 -0.54 5.76 0.66
CA ARG A 38 -1.74 4.91 0.64
C ARG A 38 -1.63 3.78 -0.36
N ILE A 39 -2.17 2.63 0.00
CA ILE A 39 -2.23 1.43 -0.83
C ILE A 39 -3.69 0.99 -0.93
N MET A 40 -4.13 0.66 -2.15
CA MET A 40 -5.45 0.07 -2.38
C MET A 40 -5.28 -1.41 -2.71
N TYR A 41 -5.56 -2.27 -1.74
CA TYR A 41 -5.58 -3.71 -1.97
C TYR A 41 -6.83 -4.10 -2.76
N GLN A 42 -6.61 -4.80 -3.88
CA GLN A 42 -7.67 -5.42 -4.67
C GLN A 42 -7.94 -6.81 -4.09
N THR A 43 -9.16 -7.05 -3.61
CA THR A 43 -9.57 -8.34 -3.05
C THR A 43 -10.93 -8.75 -3.60
N ASN A 44 -11.28 -10.02 -3.45
CA ASN A 44 -12.58 -10.55 -3.89
C ASN A 44 -13.75 -10.11 -2.99
N ALA A 45 -13.47 -9.68 -1.75
CA ALA A 45 -14.47 -9.24 -0.77
C ALA A 45 -14.72 -7.72 -0.81
N GLY A 46 -14.11 -7.02 -1.77
CA GLY A 46 -14.12 -5.58 -1.91
C GLY A 46 -12.75 -4.96 -1.66
N LYS A 47 -12.54 -3.71 -2.08
CA LYS A 47 -11.24 -3.05 -1.97
C LYS A 47 -10.98 -2.59 -0.53
N VAL A 48 -9.71 -2.69 -0.11
CA VAL A 48 -9.24 -2.21 1.19
C VAL A 48 -8.25 -1.08 0.96
N LEU A 49 -8.55 0.10 1.49
CA LEU A 49 -7.64 1.24 1.49
C LEU A 49 -6.81 1.20 2.77
N PHE A 50 -5.50 1.04 2.62
CA PHE A 50 -4.52 1.16 3.69
C PHE A 50 -3.78 2.49 3.56
N ASP A 51 -3.50 3.15 4.68
CA ASP A 51 -2.82 4.45 4.73
C ASP A 51 -1.61 4.31 5.66
N HIS A 52 -0.39 4.23 5.10
CA HIS A 52 0.83 4.07 5.89
C HIS A 52 1.03 5.24 6.85
N TYR A 53 0.75 6.46 6.40
CA TYR A 53 0.93 7.66 7.22
C TYR A 53 0.10 7.57 8.51
N THR A 54 -1.16 7.13 8.43
CA THR A 54 -2.01 6.95 9.61
C THR A 54 -1.47 5.87 10.56
N HIS A 55 -0.82 4.85 10.03
CA HIS A 55 -0.28 3.74 10.84
C HIS A 55 1.07 4.07 11.46
N THR A 56 1.94 4.81 10.78
CA THR A 56 3.32 5.09 11.26
C THR A 56 3.47 6.44 11.95
N ASP A 57 2.63 7.43 11.66
CA ASP A 57 2.72 8.75 12.27
C ASP A 57 2.41 8.68 13.78
N ALA A 58 3.20 9.41 14.58
CA ALA A 58 3.07 9.43 16.04
C ALA A 58 1.73 10.00 16.54
N THR A 59 1.03 10.78 15.71
CA THR A 59 -0.32 11.28 15.99
C THR A 59 -1.43 10.31 15.54
N GLY A 60 -1.08 9.30 14.73
CA GLY A 60 -1.93 8.20 14.32
C GLY A 60 -1.81 7.00 15.26
N TYR A 61 -1.48 5.83 14.71
CA TYR A 61 -1.22 4.62 15.50
C TYR A 61 0.22 4.54 16.04
N GLY A 62 1.19 5.21 15.39
CA GLY A 62 2.59 5.21 15.81
C GLY A 62 3.26 3.83 15.75
N ALA A 63 2.81 2.95 14.86
CA ALA A 63 3.40 1.64 14.64
C ALA A 63 4.79 1.77 14.00
N SER A 64 5.71 0.90 14.42
CA SER A 64 7.00 0.70 13.77
C SER A 64 6.82 0.05 12.40
N CYS A 65 7.76 0.29 11.49
CA CYS A 65 7.81 -0.41 10.20
C CYS A 65 7.81 -1.93 10.40
N PHE A 66 8.55 -2.40 11.41
CA PHE A 66 8.76 -3.81 11.71
C PHE A 66 7.59 -4.47 12.45
N ASP A 67 6.59 -3.70 12.89
CA ASP A 67 5.35 -4.26 13.47
C ASP A 67 4.53 -5.00 12.39
N CYS A 68 4.66 -4.57 11.13
CA CYS A 68 4.06 -5.22 9.97
C CYS A 68 5.13 -5.97 9.13
N HIS A 69 6.30 -5.37 8.94
CA HIS A 69 7.42 -5.92 8.18
C HIS A 69 8.38 -6.69 9.10
N HIS A 70 7.94 -7.84 9.59
CA HIS A 70 8.51 -8.48 10.78
C HIS A 70 9.60 -9.53 10.52
N HIS A 71 9.95 -9.83 9.27
CA HIS A 71 10.93 -10.88 8.96
C HIS A 71 11.84 -10.49 7.80
N PRO A 72 13.17 -10.42 8.00
CA PRO A 72 13.90 -10.53 9.28
C PRO A 72 13.69 -9.31 10.20
N MET A 73 13.71 -9.51 11.53
CA MET A 73 13.50 -8.40 12.47
C MET A 73 14.62 -7.36 12.37
N ASP A 74 14.25 -6.08 12.45
CA ASP A 74 15.15 -4.92 12.50
C ASP A 74 16.12 -4.78 11.30
N ASP A 75 15.77 -5.34 10.14
CA ASP A 75 16.55 -5.21 8.90
C ASP A 75 15.65 -4.78 7.74
N ASP A 76 16.10 -3.79 6.95
CA ASP A 76 15.32 -3.20 5.87
C ASP A 76 14.94 -4.21 4.76
N SER A 77 15.61 -5.37 4.69
CA SER A 77 15.20 -6.48 3.81
C SER A 77 13.80 -7.03 4.14
N ALA A 78 13.27 -6.76 5.33
CA ALA A 78 11.89 -7.08 5.71
C ALA A 78 10.84 -6.16 5.08
N LEU A 79 11.24 -4.99 4.55
CA LEU A 79 10.37 -3.98 3.94
C LEU A 79 9.86 -4.39 2.55
N ILE A 80 9.47 -5.66 2.42
CA ILE A 80 8.87 -6.28 1.25
C ILE A 80 7.38 -6.53 1.48
N ALA A 81 6.63 -6.72 0.41
CA ALA A 81 5.19 -6.98 0.53
C ALA A 81 4.94 -8.33 1.21
N CYS A 82 3.96 -8.39 2.11
CA CYS A 82 3.61 -9.61 2.87
C CYS A 82 3.41 -10.84 1.96
N GLY A 83 2.85 -10.63 0.77
CA GLY A 83 2.58 -11.69 -0.20
C GLY A 83 3.80 -12.29 -0.88
N GLU A 84 4.99 -11.71 -0.70
CA GLU A 84 6.23 -12.32 -1.21
C GLU A 84 6.65 -13.52 -0.37
N CYS A 85 6.28 -13.53 0.92
CA CYS A 85 6.51 -14.64 1.82
C CYS A 85 5.22 -15.40 2.16
N HIS A 86 4.13 -14.72 2.52
CA HIS A 86 2.83 -15.33 2.85
C HIS A 86 2.06 -15.80 1.60
N GLN A 87 2.65 -16.73 0.86
CA GLN A 87 2.04 -17.38 -0.29
C GLN A 87 1.22 -18.59 0.15
N VAL A 88 0.30 -19.04 -0.70
CA VAL A 88 -0.37 -20.31 -0.45
C VAL A 88 0.68 -21.43 -0.57
N PRO A 89 0.82 -22.32 0.42
CA PRO A 89 1.78 -23.42 0.35
C PRO A 89 1.59 -24.23 -0.94
N ALA A 90 2.70 -24.58 -1.59
CA ALA A 90 2.64 -25.45 -2.76
C ALA A 90 2.19 -26.85 -2.34
N GLU A 91 1.31 -27.48 -3.12
CA GLU A 91 0.78 -28.82 -2.79
C GLU A 91 1.86 -29.91 -2.75
N ASP A 92 2.99 -29.67 -3.40
CA ASP A 92 4.16 -30.54 -3.42
C ASP A 92 5.18 -30.24 -2.30
N GLY A 93 4.86 -29.29 -1.41
CA GLY A 93 5.74 -28.87 -0.32
C GLY A 93 6.93 -28.04 -0.78
N ALA A 94 6.95 -27.56 -2.03
CA ALA A 94 8.00 -26.68 -2.50
C ALA A 94 8.01 -25.35 -1.73
N LYS A 95 9.21 -24.94 -1.32
CA LYS A 95 9.45 -23.68 -0.61
C LYS A 95 9.40 -22.52 -1.60
N PRO A 96 8.84 -21.35 -1.24
CA PRO A 96 8.83 -20.20 -2.13
C PRO A 96 10.25 -19.78 -2.52
N ASP A 97 10.50 -19.54 -3.81
CA ASP A 97 11.81 -19.08 -4.31
C ASP A 97 12.31 -17.83 -3.56
N ARG A 98 11.40 -16.94 -3.15
CA ARG A 98 11.72 -15.73 -2.39
C ARG A 98 12.36 -16.00 -1.04
N CYS A 99 12.07 -17.15 -0.42
CA CYS A 99 12.74 -17.53 0.82
C CYS A 99 14.23 -17.80 0.59
N LEU A 100 14.60 -18.29 -0.61
CA LEU A 100 15.96 -18.63 -0.99
C LEU A 100 16.84 -17.39 -1.28
N ASP A 101 16.24 -16.20 -1.36
CA ASP A 101 16.98 -14.95 -1.50
C ASP A 101 17.78 -14.60 -0.23
N CYS A 102 17.37 -15.15 0.93
CA CYS A 102 18.00 -14.87 2.23
C CYS A 102 18.30 -16.13 3.06
N HIS A 103 17.62 -17.25 2.80
CA HIS A 103 17.77 -18.50 3.55
C HIS A 103 18.28 -19.61 2.65
N ASP A 104 19.18 -20.45 3.16
CA ASP A 104 19.49 -21.70 2.48
C ASP A 104 18.33 -22.69 2.62
N GLU A 105 18.18 -23.61 1.66
CA GLU A 105 17.08 -24.60 1.68
C GLU A 105 17.05 -25.44 2.97
N SER A 106 18.21 -25.66 3.60
CA SER A 106 18.34 -26.36 4.88
C SER A 106 17.85 -25.57 6.08
N ASP A 107 17.84 -24.23 5.99
CA ASP A 107 17.54 -23.32 7.09
C ASP A 107 16.06 -22.97 7.16
N ILE A 108 15.34 -23.25 6.07
CA ILE A 108 13.89 -23.14 5.99
C ILE A 108 13.31 -24.42 6.60
N GLU A 109 12.87 -24.37 7.86
CA GLU A 109 12.08 -25.45 8.47
C GLU A 109 10.72 -25.61 7.74
N ASP A 110 9.95 -26.67 8.04
CA ASP A 110 8.59 -26.87 7.51
C ASP A 110 7.72 -25.67 7.90
N THR A 111 7.77 -24.65 7.05
CA THR A 111 7.24 -23.33 7.34
C THR A 111 5.77 -23.38 6.94
N GLU A 112 4.92 -23.71 7.91
CA GLU A 112 3.49 -23.47 7.79
C GLU A 112 3.25 -21.96 7.75
N MET A 113 3.48 -21.36 6.59
CA MET A 113 3.12 -19.98 6.33
C MET A 113 1.65 -19.91 5.98
N ILE A 114 0.94 -19.08 6.74
CA ILE A 114 -0.44 -18.74 6.45
C ILE A 114 -0.52 -17.93 5.15
N SER A 115 -1.68 -18.00 4.51
CA SER A 115 -1.92 -17.23 3.29
C SER A 115 -1.81 -15.72 3.56
N ARG A 116 -1.48 -14.93 2.54
CA ARG A 116 -1.45 -13.47 2.63
C ARG A 116 -2.74 -12.88 3.19
N ALA A 117 -3.88 -13.47 2.81
CA ALA A 117 -5.18 -12.99 3.29
C ALA A 117 -5.31 -13.21 4.80
N ASP A 118 -4.93 -14.39 5.28
CA ASP A 118 -4.96 -14.72 6.71
C ASP A 118 -3.94 -13.89 7.49
N ALA A 119 -2.75 -13.65 6.93
CA ALA A 119 -1.74 -12.77 7.54
C ALA A 119 -2.27 -11.34 7.74
N PHE A 120 -3.00 -10.78 6.76
CA PHE A 120 -3.64 -9.48 6.94
C PHE A 120 -4.77 -9.52 7.97
N HIS A 121 -5.65 -10.52 7.91
CA HIS A 121 -6.73 -10.63 8.89
C HIS A 121 -6.17 -10.80 10.29
N GLN A 122 -5.11 -11.57 10.48
CA GLN A 122 -4.46 -11.73 11.76
C GLN A 122 -3.81 -10.42 12.21
N GLY A 123 -2.82 -9.90 11.48
CA GLY A 123 -2.02 -8.76 11.92
C GLY A 123 -2.82 -7.47 12.08
N CYS A 124 -3.71 -7.14 11.12
CA CYS A 124 -4.49 -5.92 11.19
C CYS A 124 -5.53 -5.97 12.32
N ILE A 125 -6.25 -7.09 12.47
CA ILE A 125 -7.31 -7.21 13.46
C ILE A 125 -6.70 -7.31 14.86
N GLU A 126 -5.67 -8.13 15.06
CA GLU A 126 -5.05 -8.29 16.38
C GLU A 126 -4.51 -6.96 16.91
N CYS A 127 -3.82 -6.17 16.08
CA CYS A 127 -3.34 -4.86 16.49
C CYS A 127 -4.52 -3.93 16.84
N HIS A 128 -5.54 -3.85 15.97
CA HIS A 128 -6.72 -3.04 16.26
C HIS A 128 -7.45 -3.45 17.54
N GLU A 129 -7.52 -4.75 17.83
CA GLU A 129 -8.13 -5.29 19.06
C GLU A 129 -7.30 -4.98 20.30
N GLN A 130 -5.99 -5.23 20.24
CA GLN A 130 -5.07 -4.98 21.36
C GLN A 130 -5.08 -3.53 21.80
N PHE A 131 -5.16 -2.60 20.83
CA PHE A 131 -5.18 -1.17 21.10
C PHE A 131 -6.60 -0.58 21.18
N GLU A 132 -7.64 -1.41 21.00
CA GLU A 132 -9.05 -1.02 20.95
C GLU A 132 -9.33 0.17 20.00
N LYS A 133 -8.60 0.22 18.88
CA LYS A 133 -8.70 1.29 17.88
C LYS A 133 -8.76 0.71 16.48
N GLY A 134 -9.60 1.29 15.64
CA GLY A 134 -9.80 0.83 14.26
C GLY A 134 -10.82 -0.31 14.12
N PRO A 135 -11.03 -0.84 12.91
CA PRO A 135 -11.92 -1.96 12.65
C PRO A 135 -11.53 -3.23 13.42
N GLN A 136 -12.47 -3.75 14.21
CA GLN A 136 -12.32 -4.93 15.06
C GLN A 136 -12.76 -6.21 14.35
N SER A 137 -12.48 -7.38 14.92
CA SER A 137 -12.99 -8.65 14.40
C SER A 137 -14.53 -8.72 14.42
N GLY A 138 -15.07 -9.73 13.74
CA GLY A 138 -16.51 -10.04 13.72
C GLY A 138 -17.10 -9.93 12.31
N SER A 139 -18.05 -10.82 12.02
CA SER A 139 -18.73 -10.89 10.71
C SER A 139 -19.38 -9.59 10.28
N ASP A 140 -19.80 -8.77 11.26
CA ASP A 140 -20.50 -7.51 11.02
C ASP A 140 -19.52 -6.36 10.70
N ASN A 141 -18.22 -6.58 10.86
CA ASN A 141 -17.17 -5.59 10.68
C ASN A 141 -16.43 -5.72 9.35
N CYS A 142 -16.74 -6.71 8.51
CA CYS A 142 -16.08 -6.90 7.21
C CYS A 142 -16.07 -5.62 6.35
N SER A 143 -17.21 -4.91 6.30
CA SER A 143 -17.37 -3.69 5.51
C SER A 143 -16.64 -2.47 6.09
N LYS A 144 -16.11 -2.56 7.32
CA LYS A 144 -15.28 -1.49 7.90
C LYS A 144 -13.88 -1.46 7.29
N CYS A 145 -13.42 -2.60 6.76
CA CYS A 145 -12.17 -2.70 6.01
C CYS A 145 -12.43 -2.76 4.49
N HIS A 146 -13.42 -3.55 4.07
CA HIS A 146 -13.79 -3.75 2.67
C HIS A 146 -14.88 -2.76 2.25
N VAL A 147 -14.46 -1.63 1.67
CA VAL A 147 -15.32 -0.45 1.50
C VAL A 147 -15.92 -0.29 0.09
N LEU A 148 -15.47 -1.07 -0.90
CA LEU A 148 -15.85 -0.94 -2.31
C LEU A 148 -16.07 -2.29 -2.99
#